data_AF-A0A5C6L2Z4-F1
#
_entry.id   AF-A0A5C6L2Z4-F1
#
_cell.length_a   1.000
_cell.length_b   1.000
_cell.length_c   1.000
_cell.angle_alpha   90.00
_cell.angle_beta   90.00
_cell.angle_gamma   90.00
#
_symmetry.space_group_name_H-M   'P 1'
#
loop_
_entity.id
_entity.type
_entity.pdbx_description
1 polymer ?
#
loop_
_entity_poly.entity_id
_entity_poly.type
_entity_poly.pdbx_seq_one_letter_code
_entity_poly.pdbx_strand_id
1 'polypeptide(L)'
;MNTLDKNQRYLIHGFHYEISRNGELWNTNTGRLIRPGSDGRYLLRKQKHMYRFTLGRLLYAVEHEVSPDSIKGIVIMTEDSKPVLMTRGDYCKKVIIPFRHSSSQRDLVQRYREAVRIAEVMIDFYEKSDMEEMTSAFTTYESKIKGYMYSGGFTNSQDVIKEAWQSIITRVISGVCEKKLFTIDPYNYLRRCVRSYFCERKRERMALVGTPERRKGQITYDEILEML
;
A
#
# COMPACT_ATOMS: atom_id res chain seq x y z
N MET A 1 -17.70 -29.64 -16.84
CA MET A 1 -16.61 -28.97 -16.09
C MET A 1 -15.37 -29.84 -16.26
N ASN A 2 -14.34 -29.33 -16.95
CA ASN A 2 -13.07 -30.04 -17.09
C ASN A 2 -12.32 -29.97 -15.75
N THR A 3 -12.26 -31.09 -15.04
CA THR A 3 -11.48 -31.19 -13.80
C THR A 3 -10.00 -31.20 -14.15
N LEU A 4 -9.26 -30.17 -13.76
CA LEU A 4 -7.81 -30.12 -13.92
C LEU A 4 -7.15 -31.25 -13.12
N ASP A 5 -6.52 -32.19 -13.83
CA ASP A 5 -5.53 -33.16 -13.32
C ASP A 5 -4.35 -32.41 -12.68
N LYS A 6 -3.86 -32.94 -11.54
CA LYS A 6 -2.77 -32.41 -10.74
C LYS A 6 -1.40 -32.53 -11.41
N ASN A 7 -1.22 -33.50 -12.29
CA ASN A 7 0.08 -33.78 -12.95
C ASN A 7 0.24 -33.10 -14.31
N GLN A 8 -0.80 -32.43 -14.79
CA GLN A 8 -0.81 -31.79 -16.10
C GLN A 8 -0.52 -30.29 -15.98
N ARG A 9 0.17 -29.78 -17.00
CA ARG A 9 0.43 -28.35 -17.18
C ARG A 9 -0.61 -27.78 -18.13
N TYR A 10 -1.12 -26.60 -17.78
CA TYR A 10 -2.14 -25.94 -18.57
C TYR A 10 -1.64 -24.60 -19.06
N LEU A 11 -1.83 -24.35 -20.35
CA LEU A 11 -1.46 -23.08 -20.98
C LEU A 11 -2.37 -21.96 -20.48
N ILE A 12 -1.78 -20.83 -20.13
CA ILE A 12 -2.52 -19.64 -19.74
C ILE A 12 -2.89 -18.85 -21.00
N HIS A 13 -4.18 -18.78 -21.32
CA HIS A 13 -4.65 -18.11 -22.53
C HIS A 13 -4.16 -16.67 -22.65
N GLY A 14 -3.53 -16.34 -23.78
CA GLY A 14 -2.98 -15.02 -24.07
C GLY A 14 -1.63 -14.72 -23.41
N PHE A 15 -1.00 -15.71 -22.76
CA PHE A 15 0.30 -15.58 -22.10
C PHE A 15 1.21 -16.77 -22.47
N HIS A 16 2.52 -16.54 -22.59
CA HIS A 16 3.53 -17.59 -22.82
C HIS A 16 3.94 -18.28 -21.51
N TYR A 17 2.95 -18.81 -20.80
CA TYR A 17 3.12 -19.42 -19.48
C TYR A 17 2.19 -20.62 -19.31
N GLU A 18 2.69 -21.62 -18.58
CA GLU A 18 1.95 -22.80 -18.18
C GLU A 18 1.87 -22.86 -16.66
N ILE A 19 0.76 -23.36 -16.13
CA ILE A 19 0.56 -23.52 -14.69
C ILE A 19 0.08 -24.93 -14.36
N SER A 20 0.59 -25.49 -13.27
CA SER A 20 0.04 -26.71 -12.67
C SER A 20 -1.02 -26.36 -11.62
N ARG A 21 -1.89 -27.32 -11.30
CA ARG A 21 -2.88 -27.14 -10.23
C ARG A 21 -2.24 -26.84 -8.85
N ASN A 22 -0.99 -27.26 -8.65
CA ASN A 22 -0.23 -27.02 -7.42
C ASN A 22 0.39 -25.62 -7.37
N GLY A 23 0.19 -24.79 -8.40
CA GLY A 23 0.71 -23.41 -8.45
C GLY A 23 2.16 -23.30 -8.89
N GLU A 24 2.70 -24.35 -9.52
CA GLU A 24 3.97 -24.22 -10.21
C GLU A 24 3.71 -23.54 -11.56
N LEU A 25 4.40 -22.43 -11.81
CA LEU A 25 4.23 -21.61 -13.01
C LEU A 25 5.52 -21.65 -13.83
N TRP A 26 5.43 -21.98 -15.10
CA TRP A 26 6.57 -21.98 -16.02
C TRP A 26 6.38 -20.97 -17.13
N ASN A 27 7.47 -20.34 -17.55
CA ASN A 27 7.49 -19.57 -18.79
C ASN A 27 7.74 -20.53 -19.95
N THR A 28 6.84 -20.59 -20.94
CA THR A 28 6.95 -21.56 -22.05
C THR A 28 8.09 -21.23 -23.01
N ASN A 29 8.52 -19.97 -23.07
CA ASN A 29 9.62 -19.55 -23.96
C ASN A 29 10.99 -19.88 -23.39
N THR A 30 11.13 -19.91 -22.06
CA THR A 30 12.44 -20.11 -21.39
C THR A 30 12.52 -21.40 -20.57
N GLY A 31 11.39 -22.11 -20.38
CA GLY A 31 11.28 -23.27 -19.49
C GLY A 31 11.44 -22.94 -17.99
N ARG A 32 11.66 -21.67 -17.64
CA ARG A 32 11.99 -21.26 -16.27
C ARG A 32 10.77 -21.32 -15.36
N LEU A 33 10.94 -21.95 -14.20
CA LEU A 33 9.98 -21.90 -13.10
C LEU A 33 9.95 -20.48 -12.49
N ILE A 34 8.75 -19.93 -12.38
CA ILE A 34 8.44 -18.62 -11.82
C ILE A 34 7.83 -18.81 -10.45
N ARG A 35 8.49 -18.24 -9.44
CA ARG A 35 7.97 -18.23 -8.07
C ARG A 35 7.10 -16.99 -7.86
N PRO A 36 6.06 -17.06 -7.01
CA PRO A 36 5.32 -15.89 -6.61
C PRO A 36 6.23 -14.92 -5.84
N GLY A 37 5.89 -13.63 -5.90
CA GLY A 37 6.53 -12.60 -5.08
C GLY A 37 6.17 -12.73 -3.60
N SER A 38 6.75 -11.86 -2.76
CA SER A 38 6.46 -11.80 -1.32
C SER A 38 4.99 -11.45 -1.02
N ASP A 39 4.26 -10.88 -1.98
CA ASP A 39 2.82 -10.61 -1.91
C ASP A 39 1.95 -11.82 -2.34
N GLY A 40 2.57 -12.97 -2.62
CA GLY A 40 1.90 -14.20 -3.05
C GLY A 40 1.39 -14.17 -4.50
N ARG A 41 1.79 -13.18 -5.31
CA ARG A 41 1.33 -13.02 -6.70
C ARG A 41 2.41 -13.39 -7.70
N TYR A 42 1.99 -13.93 -8.84
CA TYR A 42 2.85 -14.23 -9.97
C TYR A 42 2.95 -13.04 -10.90
N LEU A 43 4.16 -12.80 -11.40
CA LEU A 43 4.46 -11.73 -12.33
C LEU A 43 4.61 -12.31 -13.74
N LEU A 44 3.63 -12.05 -14.61
CA LEU A 44 3.60 -12.56 -15.99
C LEU A 44 3.82 -11.42 -16.97
N ARG A 45 4.52 -11.70 -18.07
CA ARG A 45 4.74 -10.74 -19.15
C ARG A 45 3.84 -11.06 -20.34
N LYS A 46 3.19 -10.04 -20.88
CA LYS A 46 2.47 -10.11 -22.16
C LYS A 46 2.91 -8.89 -22.97
N GLN A 47 3.53 -9.14 -24.12
CA GLN A 47 4.16 -8.11 -24.95
C GLN A 47 5.15 -7.24 -24.14
N LYS A 48 4.90 -5.92 -24.04
CA LYS A 48 5.73 -4.95 -23.29
C LYS A 48 5.21 -4.67 -21.87
N HIS A 49 4.14 -5.33 -21.43
CA HIS A 49 3.52 -5.08 -20.12
C HIS A 49 3.73 -6.25 -19.15
N MET A 50 3.85 -5.89 -17.86
CA MET A 50 3.95 -6.83 -16.75
C MET A 50 2.62 -6.84 -15.98
N TYR A 51 2.09 -8.02 -15.73
CA TYR A 51 0.83 -8.23 -15.03
C TYR A 51 1.08 -9.04 -13.76
N ARG A 52 0.35 -8.70 -12.69
CA ARG A 52 0.39 -9.44 -11.42
C ARG A 52 -0.92 -10.16 -11.21
N PHE A 53 -0.86 -11.47 -11.03
CA PHE A 53 -2.03 -12.32 -10.82
C PHE A 53 -1.89 -13.18 -9.56
N THR A 54 -3.01 -13.41 -8.88
CA THR A 54 -3.10 -14.43 -7.83
C THR A 54 -3.19 -15.82 -8.44
N LEU A 55 -2.80 -16.85 -7.69
CA LEU A 55 -2.93 -18.25 -8.12
C LEU A 55 -4.37 -18.58 -8.56
N GLY A 56 -5.36 -18.25 -7.72
CA GLY A 56 -6.77 -18.51 -8.03
C GLY A 56 -7.23 -17.90 -9.35
N ARG A 57 -6.75 -16.69 -9.69
CA ARG A 57 -7.09 -16.04 -10.97
C ARG A 57 -6.47 -16.74 -12.17
N LEU A 58 -5.26 -17.27 -12.04
CA LEU A 58 -4.62 -18.04 -13.11
C LEU A 58 -5.32 -19.39 -13.30
N LEU A 59 -5.65 -20.09 -12.22
CA LEU A 59 -6.37 -21.37 -12.28
C LEU A 59 -7.77 -21.19 -12.87
N TYR A 60 -8.52 -20.18 -12.43
CA TYR A 60 -9.84 -19.88 -13.01
C TYR A 60 -9.77 -19.59 -14.50
N ALA A 61 -8.79 -18.78 -14.91
CA ALA A 61 -8.59 -18.41 -16.31
C ALA A 61 -8.32 -19.62 -17.20
N VAL A 62 -7.51 -20.57 -16.70
CA VAL A 62 -7.27 -21.86 -17.35
C VAL A 62 -8.55 -22.70 -17.43
N GLU A 63 -9.28 -22.87 -16.32
CA GLU A 63 -10.50 -23.69 -16.28
C GLU A 63 -11.60 -23.22 -17.23
N HIS A 64 -11.64 -21.91 -17.51
CA HIS A 64 -12.67 -21.27 -18.33
C HIS A 64 -12.14 -20.79 -19.68
N GLU A 65 -10.91 -21.14 -20.04
CA GLU A 65 -10.27 -20.79 -21.31
C GLU A 65 -10.28 -19.27 -21.63
N VAL A 66 -10.20 -18.43 -20.59
CA VAL A 66 -10.18 -16.96 -20.72
C VAL A 66 -8.81 -16.40 -20.36
N SER A 67 -8.48 -15.23 -20.91
CA SER A 67 -7.24 -14.55 -20.54
C SER A 67 -7.34 -13.93 -19.15
N PRO A 68 -6.36 -14.12 -18.25
CA PRO A 68 -6.47 -13.62 -16.88
C PRO A 68 -6.52 -12.08 -16.80
N ASP A 69 -6.09 -11.32 -17.80
CA ASP A 69 -6.21 -9.85 -17.84
C ASP A 69 -7.62 -9.37 -18.26
N SER A 70 -8.45 -10.21 -18.86
CA SER A 70 -9.82 -9.81 -19.26
C SER A 70 -10.81 -9.80 -18.09
N ILE A 71 -10.52 -10.51 -16.99
CA ILE A 71 -11.39 -10.64 -15.81
C ILE A 71 -11.42 -9.33 -15.00
N LYS A 72 -12.44 -8.49 -15.15
CA LYS A 72 -12.54 -7.20 -14.42
C LYS A 72 -13.60 -7.24 -13.33
N GLY A 73 -13.39 -6.47 -12.25
CA GLY A 73 -14.40 -6.24 -11.21
C GLY A 73 -14.68 -7.40 -10.24
N ILE A 74 -14.01 -8.55 -10.38
CA ILE A 74 -14.23 -9.75 -9.57
C ILE A 74 -12.94 -10.16 -8.86
N VAL A 75 -13.06 -10.60 -7.60
CA VAL A 75 -11.96 -11.18 -6.82
C VAL A 75 -12.04 -12.70 -6.93
N ILE A 76 -10.92 -13.34 -7.27
CA ILE A 76 -10.85 -14.80 -7.39
C ILE A 76 -9.91 -15.32 -6.30
N MET A 77 -10.51 -16.00 -5.33
CA MET A 77 -9.82 -16.63 -4.21
C MET A 77 -9.62 -18.12 -4.50
N THR A 78 -8.68 -18.74 -3.80
CA THR A 78 -8.54 -20.20 -3.80
C THR A 78 -9.08 -20.73 -2.48
N GLU A 79 -10.18 -21.49 -2.52
CA GLU A 79 -10.74 -22.21 -1.36
C GLU A 79 -10.73 -23.70 -1.70
N ASP A 80 -10.20 -24.54 -0.81
CA ASP A 80 -10.06 -26.00 -1.02
C ASP A 80 -9.46 -26.37 -2.39
N SER A 81 -8.42 -25.63 -2.79
CA SER A 81 -7.72 -25.78 -4.08
C SER A 81 -8.62 -25.60 -5.31
N LYS A 82 -9.71 -24.85 -5.18
CA LYS A 82 -10.59 -24.43 -6.28
C LYS A 82 -10.73 -22.91 -6.34
N PRO A 83 -10.79 -22.33 -7.55
CA PRO A 83 -11.05 -20.91 -7.68
C PRO A 83 -12.51 -20.59 -7.34
N VAL A 84 -12.73 -19.66 -6.41
CA VAL A 84 -14.05 -19.15 -6.04
C VAL A 84 -14.15 -17.68 -6.45
N LEU A 85 -15.18 -17.36 -7.25
CA LEU A 85 -15.51 -15.99 -7.61
C LEU A 85 -16.20 -15.28 -6.46
N MET A 86 -15.75 -14.08 -6.13
CA MET A 86 -16.39 -13.21 -5.16
C MET A 86 -16.48 -11.78 -5.68
N THR A 87 -17.56 -11.09 -5.31
CA THR A 87 -17.60 -9.64 -5.47
C THR A 87 -16.57 -9.00 -4.54
N ARG A 88 -16.14 -7.77 -4.86
CA ARG A 88 -15.28 -7.01 -3.96
C ARG A 88 -15.92 -6.80 -2.58
N GLY A 89 -17.24 -6.64 -2.53
CA GLY A 89 -17.98 -6.49 -1.28
C GLY A 89 -17.91 -7.74 -0.40
N ASP A 90 -18.13 -8.91 -0.99
CA ASP A 90 -18.09 -10.19 -0.26
C ASP A 90 -16.67 -10.53 0.20
N TYR A 91 -15.67 -10.27 -0.65
CA TYR A 91 -14.27 -10.41 -0.26
C TYR A 91 -13.92 -9.51 0.94
N CYS A 92 -14.35 -8.24 0.91
CA CYS A 92 -14.15 -7.34 2.05
C CYS A 92 -14.79 -7.90 3.33
N LYS A 93 -16.04 -8.37 3.26
CA LYS A 93 -16.76 -8.93 4.41
C LYS A 93 -16.13 -10.21 4.97
N LYS A 94 -15.64 -11.10 4.11
CA LYS A 94 -15.10 -12.41 4.49
C LYS A 94 -13.63 -12.36 4.93
N VAL A 95 -12.81 -11.52 4.30
CA VAL A 95 -11.35 -11.54 4.49
C VAL A 95 -10.82 -10.27 5.14
N ILE A 96 -11.41 -9.10 4.88
CA ILE A 96 -10.87 -7.84 5.41
C ILE A 96 -11.51 -7.47 6.75
N ILE A 97 -12.85 -7.55 6.85
CA ILE A 97 -13.58 -7.14 8.06
C ILE A 97 -13.21 -7.98 9.28
N PRO A 98 -13.06 -9.33 9.20
CA PRO A 98 -12.70 -10.12 10.38
C PRO A 98 -11.28 -9.84 10.90
N PHE A 99 -10.37 -9.37 10.03
CA PHE A 99 -9.02 -8.95 10.42
C PHE A 99 -8.96 -7.49 10.90
N ARG A 100 -10.02 -6.70 10.71
CA ARG A 100 -10.16 -5.40 11.35
C ARG A 100 -10.74 -5.64 12.72
N HIS A 101 -9.92 -5.54 13.76
CA HIS A 101 -10.42 -5.48 15.13
C HIS A 101 -11.51 -4.41 15.24
N SER A 102 -12.75 -4.82 15.50
CA SER A 102 -13.84 -3.89 15.81
C SER A 102 -13.47 -3.18 17.10
N SER A 103 -13.34 -1.85 17.06
CA SER A 103 -13.19 -1.05 18.28
C SER A 103 -14.45 -1.22 19.13
N SER A 104 -14.30 -1.41 20.44
CA SER A 104 -15.46 -1.50 21.32
C SER A 104 -16.21 -0.16 21.32
N GLN A 105 -17.50 -0.18 21.67
CA GLN A 105 -18.27 1.07 21.82
C GLN A 105 -17.60 2.04 22.81
N ARG A 106 -17.00 1.51 23.88
CA ARG A 106 -16.22 2.29 24.85
C ARG A 106 -15.02 2.97 24.20
N ASP A 107 -14.30 2.27 23.32
CA ASP A 107 -13.16 2.84 22.59
C ASP A 107 -13.59 3.95 21.62
N LEU A 108 -14.74 3.79 20.96
CA LEU A 108 -15.30 4.80 20.07
C LEU A 108 -15.69 6.07 20.84
N VAL A 109 -16.41 5.92 21.95
CA VAL A 109 -16.78 7.06 22.80
C VAL A 109 -15.54 7.79 23.31
N GLN A 110 -14.52 7.06 23.75
CA GLN A 110 -13.27 7.68 24.22
C GLN A 110 -12.56 8.44 23.10
N ARG A 111 -12.55 7.92 21.86
CA ARG A 111 -11.99 8.64 20.70
C ARG A 111 -12.74 9.92 20.38
N TYR A 112 -14.07 9.93 20.48
CA TYR A 112 -14.83 11.16 20.28
C TYR A 112 -14.59 12.18 21.39
N ARG A 113 -14.49 11.74 22.65
CA ARG A 113 -14.11 12.63 23.77
C ARG A 113 -12.74 13.25 23.57
N GLU A 114 -11.78 12.45 23.12
CA GLU A 114 -10.45 12.93 22.76
C GLU A 114 -10.52 13.99 21.65
N ALA A 115 -11.30 13.75 20.60
CA ALA A 115 -11.47 14.70 19.50
C ALA A 115 -12.12 16.01 19.94
N VAL A 116 -13.09 15.96 20.86
CA VAL A 116 -13.70 17.16 21.46
C VAL A 116 -12.65 17.95 22.24
N ARG A 117 -11.87 17.30 23.11
CA ARG A 117 -10.81 17.98 23.86
C ARG A 117 -9.80 18.66 22.93
N ILE A 118 -9.38 17.98 21.86
CA ILE A 118 -8.45 18.58 20.88
C ILE A 118 -9.08 19.78 20.18
N ALA A 119 -10.38 19.72 19.83
CA ALA A 119 -11.06 20.84 19.23
C ALA A 119 -11.12 22.05 20.17
N GLU A 120 -11.40 21.83 21.46
CA GLU A 120 -11.39 22.88 22.49
C GLU A 120 -10.01 23.54 22.59
N VAL A 121 -8.93 22.74 22.70
CA VAL A 121 -7.55 23.27 22.73
C VAL A 121 -7.23 24.12 21.49
N MET A 122 -7.69 23.70 20.31
CA MET A 122 -7.45 24.46 19.07
C MET A 122 -8.26 25.76 19.03
N ILE A 123 -9.50 25.75 19.52
CA ILE A 123 -10.34 26.94 19.65
C ILE A 123 -9.66 27.93 20.61
N ASP A 124 -9.27 27.47 21.79
CA ASP A 124 -8.58 28.29 22.79
C ASP A 124 -7.27 28.86 22.26
N PHE A 125 -6.50 28.09 21.50
CA PHE A 125 -5.31 28.61 20.82
C PHE A 125 -5.63 29.74 19.85
N TYR A 126 -6.64 29.58 18.98
CA TYR A 126 -6.98 30.62 18.00
C TYR A 126 -7.66 31.85 18.62
N GLU A 127 -8.31 31.72 19.78
CA GLU A 127 -8.94 32.82 20.50
C GLU A 127 -7.97 33.55 21.45
N LYS A 128 -7.15 32.80 22.19
CA LYS A 128 -6.35 33.30 23.32
C LYS A 128 -4.85 33.25 23.07
N SER A 129 -4.41 32.67 21.95
CA SER A 129 -3.00 32.44 21.60
C SER A 129 -2.23 31.56 22.61
N ASP A 130 -2.93 30.63 23.28
CA ASP A 130 -2.28 29.65 24.18
C ASP A 130 -1.51 28.60 23.36
N MET A 131 -0.20 28.82 23.26
CA MET A 131 0.71 27.95 22.51
C MET A 131 1.09 26.68 23.26
N GLU A 132 1.04 26.69 24.59
CA GLU A 132 1.55 25.59 25.41
C GLU A 132 0.64 24.37 25.29
N GLU A 133 -0.67 24.58 25.50
CA GLU A 133 -1.64 23.50 25.45
C GLU A 133 -1.79 22.94 24.02
N MET A 134 -1.76 23.83 23.01
CA MET A 134 -1.75 23.43 21.60
C MET A 134 -0.52 22.59 21.25
N THR A 135 0.67 23.00 21.69
CA THR A 135 1.89 22.23 21.44
C THR A 135 1.82 20.86 22.12
N SER A 136 1.35 20.82 23.37
CA SER A 136 1.16 19.59 24.15
C SER A 136 0.21 18.60 23.47
N ALA A 137 -0.86 19.11 22.83
CA ALA A 137 -1.82 18.30 22.09
C ALA A 137 -1.19 17.43 20.98
N PHE A 138 -0.03 17.82 20.46
CA PHE A 138 0.75 17.01 19.51
C PHE A 138 1.93 16.27 20.15
N THR A 139 2.67 16.92 21.05
CA THR A 139 3.92 16.35 21.59
C THR A 139 3.71 15.17 22.52
N THR A 140 2.55 15.08 23.20
CA THR A 140 2.17 13.92 24.03
C THR A 140 2.22 12.58 23.27
N TYR A 141 2.10 12.61 21.94
CA TYR A 141 2.17 11.42 21.09
C TYR A 141 3.59 11.00 20.68
N GLU A 142 4.63 11.72 21.10
CA GLU A 142 6.03 11.48 20.70
C GLU A 142 6.43 10.00 20.79
N SER A 143 6.29 9.40 21.98
CA SER A 143 6.69 8.01 22.21
C SER A 143 5.94 7.03 21.31
N LYS A 144 4.62 7.22 21.14
CA LYS A 144 3.79 6.38 20.26
C LYS A 144 4.19 6.53 18.78
N ILE A 145 4.54 7.74 18.35
CA ILE A 145 4.95 8.03 16.97
C ILE A 145 6.35 7.46 16.68
N LYS A 146 7.30 7.63 17.60
CA LYS A 146 8.63 6.99 17.49
C LYS A 146 8.51 5.47 17.46
N GLY A 147 7.68 4.89 18.32
CA GLY A 147 7.34 3.46 18.29
C GLY A 147 6.71 3.02 16.96
N TYR A 148 5.85 3.84 16.36
CA TYR A 148 5.28 3.59 15.03
C TYR A 148 6.33 3.63 13.91
N MET A 149 7.31 4.54 13.96
CA MET A 149 8.42 4.59 13.00
C MET A 149 9.26 3.31 13.05
N TYR A 150 9.56 2.84 14.26
CA TYR A 150 10.33 1.62 14.48
C TYR A 150 9.57 0.36 14.07
N SER A 151 8.40 0.12 14.68
CA SER A 151 7.56 -1.06 14.40
C SER A 151 7.02 -1.10 12.96
N GLY A 152 6.84 0.07 12.34
CA GLY A 152 6.43 0.20 10.95
C GLY A 152 7.54 -0.08 9.93
N GLY A 153 8.77 -0.34 10.37
CA GLY A 153 9.90 -0.68 9.50
C GLY A 153 10.43 0.51 8.67
N PHE A 154 10.20 1.75 9.11
CA PHE A 154 10.68 2.94 8.38
C PHE A 154 12.20 3.13 8.53
N THR A 155 12.73 2.83 9.71
CA THR A 155 14.16 2.87 10.03
C THR A 155 14.43 2.12 11.33
N ASN A 156 15.65 1.58 11.47
CA ASN A 156 16.15 0.98 12.71
C ASN A 156 17.12 1.91 13.47
N SER A 157 17.47 3.07 12.89
CA SER A 157 18.37 4.05 13.52
C SER A 157 17.60 4.99 14.45
N GLN A 158 18.03 5.04 15.71
CA GLN A 158 17.44 5.94 16.72
C GLN A 158 17.68 7.42 16.40
N ASP A 159 18.81 7.76 15.81
CA ASP A 159 19.12 9.15 15.45
C ASP A 159 18.21 9.64 14.31
N VAL A 160 17.98 8.79 13.30
CA VAL A 160 17.02 9.10 12.22
C VAL A 160 15.59 9.24 12.77
N ILE A 161 15.21 8.45 13.79
CA ILE A 161 13.90 8.58 14.45
C ILE A 161 13.78 9.92 15.20
N LYS A 162 14.83 10.32 15.93
CA LYS A 162 14.85 11.62 16.63
C LYS A 162 14.77 12.78 15.65
N GLU A 163 15.58 12.76 14.59
CA GLU A 163 15.58 13.76 13.51
C GLU A 163 14.21 13.86 12.83
N ALA A 164 13.63 12.71 12.45
CA ALA A 164 12.32 12.65 11.82
C ALA A 164 11.23 13.22 12.72
N TRP A 165 11.22 12.87 14.01
CA TRP A 165 10.28 13.43 14.96
C TRP A 165 10.38 14.95 15.04
N GLN A 166 11.59 15.49 15.22
CA GLN A 166 11.81 16.94 15.32
C GLN A 166 11.37 17.69 14.06
N SER A 167 11.70 17.16 12.88
CA SER A 167 11.27 17.74 11.61
C SER A 167 9.74 17.72 11.46
N ILE A 168 9.10 16.59 11.79
CA ILE A 168 7.65 16.43 11.67
C ILE A 168 6.92 17.36 12.65
N ILE A 169 7.29 17.35 13.93
CA ILE A 169 6.57 18.12 14.94
C ILE A 169 6.72 19.63 14.70
N THR A 170 7.91 20.09 14.29
CA THR A 170 8.14 21.48 13.90
C THR A 170 7.22 21.88 12.75
N ARG A 171 7.17 21.08 11.67
CA ARG A 171 6.30 21.37 10.51
C ARG A 171 4.82 21.38 10.88
N VAL A 172 4.40 20.49 11.78
CA VAL A 172 3.01 20.41 12.26
C VAL A 172 2.65 21.67 13.03
N ILE A 173 3.46 22.05 14.03
CA ILE A 173 3.23 23.24 14.86
C ILE A 173 3.23 24.50 14.00
N SER A 174 4.23 24.68 13.12
CA SER A 174 4.26 25.81 12.17
C SER A 174 3.00 25.85 11.31
N GLY A 175 2.53 24.70 10.82
CA GLY A 175 1.29 24.63 10.04
C GLY A 175 0.04 25.08 10.81
N VAL A 176 -0.05 24.78 12.11
CA VAL A 176 -1.14 25.27 12.97
C VAL A 176 -1.05 26.78 13.15
N CYS A 177 0.14 27.29 13.49
CA CYS A 177 0.37 28.72 13.69
C CYS A 177 0.10 29.54 12.42
N GLU A 178 0.46 29.01 11.26
CA GLU A 178 0.21 29.62 9.95
C GLU A 178 -1.24 29.46 9.47
N LYS A 179 -2.13 28.84 10.26
CA LYS A 179 -3.54 28.55 9.91
C LYS A 179 -3.69 27.67 8.67
N LYS A 180 -2.67 26.86 8.37
CA LYS A 180 -2.63 25.92 7.23
C LYS A 180 -2.97 24.50 7.63
N LEU A 181 -3.13 24.21 8.92
CA LEU A 181 -3.46 22.89 9.45
C LEU A 181 -4.76 22.91 10.25
N PHE A 182 -5.65 21.97 9.93
CA PHE A 182 -6.81 21.62 10.74
C PHE A 182 -6.82 20.11 11.02
N THR A 183 -6.85 19.72 12.30
CA THR A 183 -7.01 18.32 12.70
C THR A 183 -7.59 18.20 14.12
N ILE A 184 -8.49 17.24 14.29
CA ILE A 184 -9.06 16.82 15.59
C ILE A 184 -8.55 15.43 16.01
N ASP A 185 -7.67 14.83 15.20
CA ASP A 185 -7.03 13.54 15.48
C ASP A 185 -5.51 13.67 15.26
N PRO A 186 -4.80 14.27 16.24
CA PRO A 186 -3.37 14.52 16.14
C PRO A 186 -2.57 13.24 15.89
N TYR A 187 -2.94 12.14 16.55
CA TYR A 187 -2.23 10.88 16.43
C TYR A 187 -2.25 10.34 15.00
N ASN A 188 -3.42 10.21 14.38
CA ASN A 188 -3.47 9.71 13.00
C ASN A 188 -2.90 10.71 11.99
N TYR A 189 -3.03 12.02 12.24
CA TYR A 189 -2.37 13.03 11.42
C TYR A 189 -0.85 12.89 11.44
N LEU A 190 -0.25 12.80 12.63
CA LEU A 190 1.19 12.58 12.82
C LEU A 190 1.67 11.30 12.11
N ARG A 191 0.90 10.19 12.18
CA ARG A 191 1.23 8.97 11.42
C ARG A 191 1.25 9.17 9.90
N ARG A 192 0.39 10.04 9.37
CA ARG A 192 0.44 10.41 7.94
C ARG A 192 1.70 11.23 7.65
N CYS A 193 2.05 12.17 8.52
CA CYS A 193 3.29 12.95 8.40
C CYS A 193 4.53 12.04 8.40
N VAL A 194 4.58 11.01 9.25
CA VAL A 194 5.66 10.00 9.23
C VAL A 194 5.80 9.37 7.85
N ARG A 195 4.68 8.90 7.26
CA ARG A 195 4.70 8.30 5.92
C ARG A 195 5.19 9.29 4.87
N SER A 196 4.71 10.53 4.90
CA SER A 196 5.14 11.59 3.98
C SER A 196 6.64 11.84 4.08
N TYR A 197 7.15 12.06 5.30
CA TYR A 197 8.56 12.34 5.57
C TYR A 197 9.48 11.23 5.00
N PHE A 198 9.19 9.96 5.30
CA PHE A 198 10.03 8.87 4.81
C PHE A 198 9.87 8.61 3.30
N CYS A 199 8.70 8.91 2.73
CA CYS A 199 8.51 8.86 1.28
C CYS A 199 9.31 9.97 0.56
N GLU A 200 9.29 11.20 1.08
CA GLU A 200 10.07 12.34 0.58
C GLU A 200 11.57 12.04 0.65
N ARG A 201 12.06 11.62 1.81
CA ARG A 201 13.47 11.24 2.02
C ARG A 201 13.92 10.05 1.16
N LYS A 202 13.01 9.15 0.80
CA LYS A 202 13.30 8.08 -0.17
C LYS A 202 13.44 8.64 -1.58
N ARG A 203 12.55 9.56 -2.00
CA ARG A 203 12.62 10.22 -3.31
C ARG A 203 13.91 11.04 -3.46
N GLU A 204 14.27 11.82 -2.43
CA GLU A 204 15.51 12.61 -2.40
C GLU A 204 16.75 11.73 -2.55
N ARG A 205 16.83 10.62 -1.81
CA ARG A 205 17.92 9.64 -1.98
C ARG A 205 17.97 9.08 -3.40
N MET A 206 16.82 8.77 -3.99
CA MET A 206 16.77 8.29 -5.38
C MET A 206 17.16 9.37 -6.40
N ALA A 207 16.99 10.65 -6.08
CA ALA A 207 17.48 11.74 -6.90
C ALA A 207 19.00 11.94 -6.77
N LEU A 208 19.53 11.84 -5.54
CA LEU A 208 20.96 12.03 -5.23
C LEU A 208 21.87 10.89 -5.69
N VAL A 209 21.39 9.63 -5.61
CA VAL A 209 22.15 8.46 -6.08
C VAL A 209 22.19 8.39 -7.61
N GLY A 210 21.58 9.36 -8.29
CA GLY A 210 21.16 9.21 -9.67
C GLY A 210 20.01 8.21 -9.72
N THR A 211 18.96 8.54 -10.47
CA THR A 211 18.13 7.47 -11.01
C THR A 211 19.09 6.50 -11.72
N PRO A 212 18.97 5.16 -11.57
CA PRO A 212 19.64 4.28 -12.53
C PRO A 212 19.26 4.82 -13.89
N GLU A 213 20.28 5.16 -14.69
CA GLU A 213 20.18 5.90 -15.95
C GLU A 213 18.81 5.70 -16.58
N ARG A 214 18.11 6.81 -16.92
CA ARG A 214 17.11 6.78 -17.99
C ARG A 214 17.70 5.84 -19.05
N ARG A 215 17.08 4.67 -19.24
CA ARG A 215 17.58 3.69 -20.20
C ARG A 215 17.81 4.45 -21.48
N LYS A 216 19.07 4.58 -21.91
CA LYS A 216 19.42 5.11 -23.23
C LYS A 216 18.48 4.40 -24.23
N GLY A 217 17.55 5.15 -24.82
CA GLY A 217 16.54 4.61 -25.74
C GLY A 217 15.06 4.90 -25.42
N GLN A 218 14.70 5.75 -24.46
CA GLN A 218 13.33 6.30 -24.41
C GLN A 218 13.30 7.73 -24.94
N ILE A 219 12.92 7.84 -26.22
CA ILE A 219 12.51 9.09 -26.86
C ILE A 219 11.20 9.54 -26.20
N THR A 220 11.16 10.79 -25.77
CA THR A 220 9.98 11.44 -25.18
C THR A 220 8.97 11.84 -26.26
N TYR A 221 7.71 12.06 -25.89
CA TYR A 221 6.64 12.40 -26.84
C TYR A 221 6.94 13.71 -27.60
N ASP A 222 7.61 14.65 -26.93
CA ASP A 222 8.04 15.92 -27.52
C ASP A 222 9.19 15.71 -28.53
N GLU A 223 10.14 14.82 -28.25
CA GLU A 223 11.20 14.44 -29.20
C GLU A 223 10.65 13.64 -30.41
N ILE A 224 9.51 12.94 -30.27
CA ILE A 224 8.81 12.30 -31.41
C ILE A 224 8.12 13.35 -32.29
N LEU A 225 7.62 14.44 -31.69
CA LEU A 225 6.95 15.53 -32.40
C LEU A 225 7.94 16.42 -33.17
N GLU A 226 9.18 16.58 -32.69
CA GLU A 226 10.24 17.30 -33.43
C GLU A 226 10.88 16.45 -34.54
N MET A 227 10.68 15.13 -34.52
CA MET A 227 11.19 14.20 -35.54
C MET A 227 10.16 13.88 -36.65
N LEU A 228 8.97 14.50 -36.60
CA LEU A 228 7.93 14.49 -37.64
C LEU A 228 7.92 15.83 -38.38
#